data_AF-A0A9P8I6H5-F1
#
_entry.id   AF-A0A9P8I6H5-F1
#
_cell.length_a   1.000
_cell.length_b   1.000
_cell.length_c   1.000
_cell.angle_alpha   90.00
_cell.angle_beta   90.00
_cell.angle_gamma   90.00
#
_symmetry.space_group_name_H-M   'P 1'
#
loop_
_entity.id
_entity.type
_entity.pdbx_description
1 polymer ?
#
loop_
_entity_poly.entity_id
_entity_poly.type
_entity_poly.pdbx_seq_one_letter_code
_entity_poly.pdbx_strand_id
1 'polypeptide(L)'
;MDPDKGDQSGAIHVERREVAEASSSKSDASNVEHAYGQPDTHGAGLKKDPDAYPEWPDLPKDHPLVKFEAALPAVLQSAGDNEIWGFRLRHMETDPKRRFQSRNILQKFLRANANNVDRAALQLIQTLKWRSEFEASHTILETFNKNRFGGVGYITTIDDPNKDENKVVITWNIYGSVKDNQNTFGDVDGFLRWRVALMEMAMKELNFNAGRAVIPDYGCGPDPYQIIQVHDYLSVNFFSMDSSVRASSKRVIEVFRDHYPEMLARKFFVNVPVVMGWVYGTMKLLLPAATTNKFTFMSYGNQLAKEIGEAIPEVYGGKGAALDKINLAPKLSDKYSKYPEHEEEGKGKAVS
;
A
#
# COMPACT_ATOMS: atom_id res chain seq x y z
N MET A 1 1.18 -21.40 -72.47
CA MET A 1 0.37 -22.43 -71.79
C MET A 1 -0.01 -21.86 -70.44
N ASP A 2 -1.31 -21.69 -70.23
CA ASP A 2 -2.01 -21.40 -68.97
C ASP A 2 -1.63 -22.41 -67.85
N PRO A 3 -2.12 -22.27 -66.60
CA PRO A 3 -2.27 -21.11 -65.70
C PRO A 3 -1.65 -21.41 -64.31
N ASP A 4 -1.52 -20.44 -63.40
CA ASP A 4 -1.88 -20.70 -62.00
C ASP A 4 -2.19 -19.42 -61.20
N LYS A 5 -3.46 -19.29 -60.82
CA LYS A 5 -3.96 -18.41 -59.75
C LYS A 5 -4.36 -19.36 -58.63
N GLY A 6 -3.66 -19.29 -57.50
CA GLY A 6 -4.01 -20.00 -56.26
C GLY A 6 -4.19 -19.02 -55.11
N ASP A 7 -5.44 -18.70 -54.84
CA ASP A 7 -5.97 -18.22 -53.55
C ASP A 7 -5.65 -19.23 -52.43
N GLN A 8 -5.19 -18.77 -51.26
CA GLN A 8 -5.58 -19.35 -49.96
C GLN A 8 -5.51 -18.30 -48.83
N SER A 9 -6.69 -17.89 -48.40
CA SER A 9 -7.02 -17.52 -47.03
C SER A 9 -6.70 -18.63 -46.02
N GLY A 10 -6.30 -18.26 -44.80
CA GLY A 10 -6.13 -19.15 -43.63
C GLY A 10 -4.66 -19.23 -43.19
N ALA A 11 -4.27 -19.10 -41.94
CA ALA A 11 -4.98 -19.40 -40.71
C ALA A 11 -4.48 -18.52 -39.57
N ILE A 12 -5.43 -17.88 -38.89
CA ILE A 12 -5.30 -17.41 -37.51
C ILE A 12 -5.84 -18.54 -36.65
N HIS A 13 -5.00 -19.47 -36.19
CA HIS A 13 -5.33 -20.36 -35.08
C HIS A 13 -4.10 -21.17 -34.66
N VAL A 14 -4.09 -21.60 -33.40
CA VAL A 14 -3.04 -22.35 -32.69
C VAL A 14 -1.93 -21.39 -32.20
N GLU A 15 -1.90 -21.00 -30.93
CA GLU A 15 -1.63 -21.91 -29.81
C GLU A 15 -2.26 -21.36 -28.53
N ARG A 16 -3.43 -21.90 -28.17
CA ARG A 16 -4.16 -21.64 -26.93
C ARG A 16 -4.58 -22.99 -26.38
N ARG A 17 -3.68 -23.68 -25.69
CA ARG A 17 -3.98 -24.86 -24.87
C ARG A 17 -2.73 -25.26 -24.09
N GLU A 18 -2.67 -24.84 -22.85
CA GLU A 18 -2.32 -25.71 -21.72
C GLU A 18 -2.72 -25.00 -20.44
N VAL A 19 -3.04 -25.78 -19.41
CA VAL A 19 -3.68 -25.38 -18.13
C VAL A 19 -5.21 -25.24 -18.18
N ALA A 20 -5.88 -26.36 -18.42
CA ALA A 20 -7.23 -26.64 -17.94
C ALA A 20 -7.37 -28.13 -17.69
N GLU A 21 -6.95 -28.61 -16.51
CA GLU A 21 -7.37 -29.91 -15.98
C GLU A 21 -7.02 -30.00 -14.48
N ALA A 22 -8.02 -29.67 -13.64
CA ALA A 22 -8.26 -30.23 -12.31
C ALA A 22 -9.43 -29.48 -11.66
N SER A 23 -10.64 -29.71 -12.17
CA SER A 23 -11.89 -29.36 -11.48
C SER A 23 -12.99 -30.25 -12.01
N SER A 24 -13.25 -31.34 -11.30
CA SER A 24 -14.51 -32.10 -11.36
C SER A 24 -14.48 -33.23 -10.33
N SER A 25 -15.02 -32.99 -9.15
CA SER A 25 -16.03 -33.91 -8.60
C SER A 25 -16.89 -33.15 -7.60
N LYS A 26 -18.19 -33.06 -7.93
CA LYS A 26 -19.25 -32.81 -6.97
C LYS A 26 -19.58 -34.17 -6.32
N SER A 27 -19.74 -34.20 -5.01
CA SER A 27 -20.54 -35.22 -4.34
C SER A 27 -21.26 -34.61 -3.16
N ASP A 28 -22.42 -35.19 -2.89
CA ASP A 28 -23.56 -34.66 -2.17
C ASP A 28 -23.36 -34.35 -0.69
N ALA A 29 -24.20 -33.43 -0.24
CA ALA A 29 -24.44 -33.15 1.17
C ALA A 29 -25.25 -34.29 1.81
N SER A 30 -24.73 -34.86 2.90
CA SER A 30 -25.56 -35.48 3.93
C SER A 30 -24.83 -35.47 5.28
N ASN A 31 -25.47 -34.83 6.26
CA ASN A 31 -25.42 -35.06 7.71
C ASN A 31 -24.18 -35.77 8.28
N VAL A 32 -23.37 -35.00 9.01
CA VAL A 32 -22.72 -35.48 10.24
C VAL A 32 -22.76 -34.35 11.27
N GLU A 33 -23.73 -34.42 12.19
CA GLU A 33 -23.62 -33.77 13.49
C GLU A 33 -22.42 -34.36 14.22
N HIS A 34 -21.43 -33.54 14.57
CA HIS A 34 -20.49 -33.88 15.63
C HIS A 34 -20.44 -32.74 16.64
N ALA A 35 -20.71 -33.13 17.88
CA ALA A 35 -20.96 -32.31 19.04
C ALA A 35 -19.81 -31.33 19.36
N TYR A 36 -20.13 -30.04 19.36
CA TYR A 36 -19.44 -29.09 20.21
C TYR A 36 -20.05 -29.20 21.61
N GLY A 37 -19.32 -29.84 22.51
CA GLY A 37 -19.60 -29.77 23.94
C GLY A 37 -19.57 -28.31 24.39
N GLN A 38 -20.61 -27.91 25.11
CA GLN A 38 -20.67 -26.61 25.78
C GLN A 38 -19.48 -26.49 26.74
N PRO A 39 -18.76 -25.35 26.78
CA PRO A 39 -17.85 -25.08 27.87
C PRO A 39 -18.65 -24.78 29.12
N ASP A 40 -18.44 -25.60 30.15
CA ASP A 40 -18.90 -25.36 31.52
C ASP A 40 -18.49 -23.95 31.96
N THR A 41 -19.49 -23.10 32.16
CA THR A 41 -19.31 -21.76 32.72
C THR A 41 -18.98 -21.90 34.20
N HIS A 42 -17.71 -21.97 34.61
CA HIS A 42 -17.21 -21.58 35.94
C HIS A 42 -15.70 -21.28 35.85
N GLY A 43 -15.37 -20.04 35.48
CA GLY A 43 -14.02 -19.51 35.52
C GLY A 43 -14.07 -18.04 35.93
N ALA A 44 -13.52 -17.74 37.11
CA ALA A 44 -13.51 -16.41 37.71
C ALA A 44 -12.99 -15.35 36.73
N GLY A 45 -13.77 -14.30 36.54
CA GLY A 45 -13.41 -13.15 35.70
C GLY A 45 -12.19 -12.42 36.26
N LEU A 46 -11.02 -12.73 35.72
CA LEU A 46 -9.86 -11.85 35.79
C LEU A 46 -10.22 -10.57 35.02
N LYS A 47 -10.39 -9.47 35.74
CA LYS A 47 -10.50 -8.13 35.12
C LYS A 47 -9.21 -7.91 34.32
N LYS A 48 -9.31 -7.94 32.99
CA LYS A 48 -8.20 -7.53 32.11
C LYS A 48 -7.86 -6.08 32.42
N ASP A 49 -6.61 -5.81 32.72
CA ASP A 49 -6.06 -4.47 32.87
C ASP A 49 -6.34 -3.68 31.58
N PRO A 50 -7.09 -2.57 31.62
CA PRO A 50 -7.41 -1.78 30.44
C PRO A 50 -6.16 -1.16 29.78
N ASP A 51 -5.05 -1.05 30.50
CA ASP A 51 -3.78 -0.54 29.99
C ASP A 51 -2.86 -1.64 29.43
N ALA A 52 -3.19 -2.92 29.63
CA ALA A 52 -2.40 -4.03 29.09
C ALA A 52 -2.45 -4.05 27.55
N TYR A 53 -1.27 -4.08 26.94
CA TYR A 53 -1.16 -4.17 25.48
C TYR A 53 -1.77 -5.50 25.01
N PRO A 54 -2.51 -5.53 23.89
CA PRO A 54 -3.06 -6.76 23.34
C PRO A 54 -1.97 -7.80 23.10
N GLU A 55 -2.31 -9.05 23.36
CA GLU A 55 -1.47 -10.19 23.02
C GLU A 55 -2.01 -10.85 21.76
N TRP A 56 -1.11 -11.40 20.96
CA TRP A 56 -1.49 -12.32 19.90
C TRP A 56 -2.07 -13.60 20.52
N PRO A 57 -3.05 -14.25 19.87
CA PRO A 57 -3.53 -15.55 20.32
C PRO A 57 -2.39 -16.57 20.37
N ASP A 58 -2.53 -17.61 21.19
CA ASP A 58 -1.58 -18.71 21.23
C ASP A 58 -1.54 -19.40 19.86
N LEU A 59 -0.39 -19.33 19.21
CA LEU A 59 -0.17 -19.90 17.88
C LEU A 59 0.53 -21.25 18.00
N PRO A 60 0.10 -22.28 17.25
CA PRO A 60 0.76 -23.57 17.27
C PRO A 60 2.17 -23.47 16.69
N LYS A 61 3.07 -24.39 17.09
CA LYS A 61 4.49 -24.36 16.68
C LYS A 61 4.71 -24.41 15.17
N ASP A 62 3.78 -25.01 14.45
CA ASP A 62 3.82 -25.14 12.99
C ASP A 62 3.22 -23.93 12.25
N HIS A 63 2.66 -22.95 12.98
CA HIS A 63 2.09 -21.72 12.43
C HIS A 63 3.14 -20.93 11.61
N PRO A 64 2.79 -20.41 10.42
CA PRO A 64 3.73 -19.65 9.58
C PRO A 64 4.39 -18.48 10.30
N LEU A 65 3.64 -17.71 11.09
CA LEU A 65 4.19 -16.60 11.89
C LEU A 65 5.24 -17.06 12.90
N VAL A 66 5.00 -18.16 13.62
CA VAL A 66 5.95 -18.70 14.60
C VAL A 66 7.24 -19.17 13.91
N LYS A 67 7.12 -19.86 12.77
CA LYS A 67 8.26 -20.24 11.93
C LYS A 67 9.03 -19.02 11.41
N PHE A 68 8.32 -17.97 11.02
CA PHE A 68 8.95 -16.75 10.53
C PHE A 68 9.68 -15.98 11.65
N GLU A 69 9.10 -15.92 12.85
CA GLU A 69 9.78 -15.38 14.05
C GLU A 69 11.08 -16.13 14.36
N ALA A 70 11.08 -17.46 14.23
CA ALA A 70 12.27 -18.29 14.41
C ALA A 70 13.34 -18.03 13.35
N ALA A 71 12.96 -17.69 12.11
CA ALA A 71 13.87 -17.34 11.03
C ALA A 71 14.39 -15.89 11.09
N LEU A 72 13.78 -15.03 11.90
CA LEU A 72 14.09 -13.60 11.97
C LEU A 72 15.58 -13.27 12.20
N PRO A 73 16.34 -13.98 13.06
CA PRO A 73 17.79 -13.72 13.23
C PRO A 73 18.57 -13.77 11.91
N ALA A 74 18.35 -14.82 11.13
CA ALA A 74 19.04 -15.02 9.86
C ALA A 74 18.60 -13.97 8.81
N VAL A 75 17.32 -13.59 8.83
CA VAL A 75 16.77 -12.52 8.00
C VAL A 75 17.46 -11.18 8.30
N LEU A 76 17.52 -10.77 9.57
CA LEU A 76 18.14 -9.50 9.97
C LEU A 76 19.65 -9.50 9.68
N GLN A 77 20.32 -10.62 9.93
CA GLN A 77 21.74 -10.77 9.58
C GLN A 77 21.97 -10.62 8.07
N SER A 78 21.11 -11.23 7.26
CA SER A 78 21.22 -11.17 5.79
C SER A 78 20.90 -9.79 5.23
N ALA A 79 20.01 -9.04 5.90
CA ALA A 79 19.62 -7.69 5.51
C ALA A 79 20.69 -6.63 5.84
N GLY A 80 21.36 -6.74 6.99
CA GLY A 80 22.36 -5.76 7.44
C GLY A 80 21.77 -4.48 8.07
N ASP A 81 20.46 -4.27 7.95
CA ASP A 81 19.68 -3.27 8.70
C ASP A 81 18.39 -3.93 9.20
N ASN A 82 17.70 -3.28 10.14
CA ASN A 82 16.47 -3.76 10.76
C ASN A 82 15.37 -2.69 10.87
N GLU A 83 15.56 -1.52 10.26
CA GLU A 83 14.53 -0.48 10.22
C GLU A 83 13.44 -0.79 9.20
N ILE A 84 12.19 -0.74 9.64
CA ILE A 84 11.01 -0.83 8.81
C ILE A 84 9.89 0.06 9.37
N TRP A 85 9.47 1.04 8.58
CA TRP A 85 8.32 1.91 8.85
C TRP A 85 8.36 2.56 10.25
N GLY A 86 9.53 3.08 10.64
CA GLY A 86 9.74 3.71 11.95
C GLY A 86 9.89 2.74 13.11
N PHE A 87 9.96 1.43 12.84
CA PHE A 87 10.21 0.38 13.83
C PHE A 87 11.53 -0.33 13.55
N ARG A 88 12.30 -0.67 14.59
CA ARG A 88 13.49 -1.52 14.45
C ARG A 88 13.18 -2.93 14.93
N LEU A 89 13.19 -3.89 14.00
CA LEU A 89 12.96 -5.31 14.27
C LEU A 89 14.11 -5.88 15.11
N ARG A 90 13.75 -6.72 16.08
CA ARG A 90 14.69 -7.42 16.96
C ARG A 90 14.23 -8.86 17.17
N HIS A 91 15.19 -9.76 17.32
CA HIS A 91 14.90 -11.11 17.77
C HIS A 91 14.71 -11.14 19.30
N MET A 92 13.93 -12.10 19.79
CA MET A 92 13.61 -12.29 21.21
C MET A 92 13.14 -11.01 21.92
N GLU A 93 12.11 -10.37 21.37
CA GLU A 93 11.52 -9.18 22.00
C GLU A 93 10.81 -9.58 23.32
N THR A 94 11.31 -9.05 24.44
CA THR A 94 10.78 -9.31 25.78
C THR A 94 9.64 -8.38 26.16
N ASP A 95 9.62 -7.17 25.59
CA ASP A 95 8.53 -6.22 25.75
C ASP A 95 7.28 -6.70 24.97
N PRO A 96 6.14 -6.93 25.64
CA PRO A 96 4.93 -7.45 24.99
C PRO A 96 4.44 -6.57 23.84
N LYS A 97 4.50 -5.24 23.99
CA LYS A 97 4.08 -4.28 22.99
C LYS A 97 4.93 -4.37 21.73
N ARG A 98 6.25 -4.36 21.88
CA ARG A 98 7.18 -4.48 20.74
C ARG A 98 7.10 -5.86 20.08
N ARG A 99 6.84 -6.93 20.85
CA ARG A 99 6.61 -8.27 20.29
C ARG A 99 5.37 -8.28 19.41
N PHE A 100 4.28 -7.69 19.89
CA PHE A 100 3.05 -7.54 19.11
C PHE A 100 3.27 -6.75 17.82
N GLN A 101 3.95 -5.60 17.90
CA GLN A 101 4.28 -4.77 16.73
C GLN A 101 5.14 -5.54 15.71
N SER A 102 6.15 -6.26 16.19
CA SER A 102 7.00 -7.11 15.34
C SER A 102 6.18 -8.16 14.62
N ARG A 103 5.26 -8.84 15.33
CA ARG A 103 4.36 -9.82 14.73
C ARG A 103 3.44 -9.22 13.66
N ASN A 104 2.87 -8.04 13.89
CA ASN A 104 2.08 -7.36 12.86
C ASN A 104 2.91 -7.05 11.61
N ILE A 105 4.17 -6.64 11.75
CA ILE A 105 5.07 -6.43 10.61
C ILE A 105 5.27 -7.73 9.84
N LEU A 106 5.69 -8.80 10.53
CA LEU A 106 5.94 -10.11 9.90
C LEU A 106 4.67 -10.65 9.23
N GLN A 107 3.51 -10.42 9.82
CA GLN A 107 2.22 -10.84 9.27
C GLN A 107 1.91 -10.17 7.94
N LYS A 108 2.23 -8.89 7.74
CA LYS A 108 2.07 -8.21 6.44
C LYS A 108 2.86 -8.91 5.32
N PHE A 109 4.09 -9.32 5.61
CA PHE A 109 4.91 -10.06 4.64
C PHE A 109 4.39 -11.48 4.39
N LEU A 110 3.91 -12.19 5.41
CA LEU A 110 3.29 -13.50 5.24
C LEU A 110 2.05 -13.41 4.36
N ARG A 111 1.17 -12.44 4.63
CA ARG A 111 -0.05 -12.20 3.84
C ARG A 111 0.26 -11.89 2.38
N ALA A 112 1.25 -11.04 2.12
CA ALA A 112 1.68 -10.74 0.76
C ALA A 112 2.23 -11.96 0.00
N ASN A 113 2.71 -12.97 0.73
CA ASN A 113 3.29 -14.19 0.17
C ASN A 113 2.43 -15.44 0.41
N ALA A 114 1.13 -15.28 0.66
CA ALA A 114 0.19 -16.38 0.90
C ALA A 114 0.68 -17.39 1.96
N ASN A 115 1.18 -16.87 3.08
CA ASN A 115 1.75 -17.62 4.21
C ASN A 115 3.01 -18.46 3.88
N ASN A 116 3.64 -18.25 2.71
CA ASN A 116 4.94 -18.85 2.40
C ASN A 116 6.06 -18.14 3.16
N VAL A 117 6.61 -18.82 4.17
CA VAL A 117 7.64 -18.27 5.08
C VAL A 117 8.91 -17.88 4.34
N ASP A 118 9.41 -18.70 3.42
CA ASP A 118 10.67 -18.44 2.73
C ASP A 118 10.57 -17.22 1.80
N ARG A 119 9.46 -17.09 1.09
CA ARG A 119 9.19 -15.92 0.23
C ARG A 119 8.98 -14.65 1.06
N ALA A 120 8.26 -14.74 2.17
CA ALA A 120 8.07 -13.62 3.09
C ALA A 120 9.41 -13.15 3.69
N ALA A 121 10.26 -14.10 4.10
CA ALA A 121 11.60 -13.82 4.58
C ALA A 121 12.48 -13.14 3.51
N LEU A 122 12.48 -13.67 2.28
CA LEU A 122 13.22 -13.08 1.17
C LEU A 122 12.75 -11.66 0.85
N GLN A 123 11.44 -11.42 0.81
CA GLN A 123 10.89 -10.10 0.57
C GLN A 123 11.26 -9.13 1.70
N LEU A 124 11.23 -9.57 2.96
CA LEU A 124 11.65 -8.74 4.09
C LEU A 124 13.15 -8.40 4.00
N ILE A 125 14.02 -9.35 3.66
CA ILE A 125 15.46 -9.09 3.43
C ILE A 125 15.65 -8.01 2.36
N GLN A 126 15.01 -8.16 1.21
CA GLN A 126 15.11 -7.21 0.10
C GLN A 126 14.57 -5.83 0.49
N THR A 127 13.48 -5.80 1.25
CA THR A 127 12.88 -4.56 1.74
C THR A 127 13.81 -3.82 2.69
N LEU A 128 14.37 -4.49 3.69
CA LEU A 128 15.29 -3.86 4.65
C LEU A 128 16.55 -3.31 3.96
N LYS A 129 17.12 -4.05 3.00
CA LYS A 129 18.24 -3.58 2.17
C LYS A 129 17.88 -2.35 1.37
N TRP A 130 16.79 -2.42 0.60
CA TRP A 130 16.33 -1.31 -0.21
C TRP A 130 16.03 -0.08 0.64
N ARG A 131 15.39 -0.24 1.81
CA ARG A 131 15.09 0.87 2.71
C ARG A 131 16.35 1.59 3.19
N SER A 132 17.40 0.84 3.54
CA SER A 132 18.70 1.40 3.92
C SER A 132 19.37 2.10 2.74
N GLU A 133 19.52 1.43 1.60
CA GLU A 133 20.19 1.97 0.41
C GLU A 133 19.46 3.18 -0.17
N PHE A 134 18.13 3.13 -0.18
CA PHE A 134 17.28 4.20 -0.65
C PHE A 134 17.14 5.31 0.39
N GLU A 135 17.49 5.11 1.67
CA GLU A 135 17.16 6.04 2.77
C GLU A 135 15.65 6.36 2.82
N ALA A 136 14.81 5.33 2.77
CA ALA A 136 13.35 5.49 2.65
C ALA A 136 12.75 6.37 3.76
N SER A 137 13.09 6.11 5.03
CA SER A 137 12.58 6.89 6.17
C SER A 137 13.02 8.35 6.16
N HIS A 138 14.12 8.68 5.47
CA HIS A 138 14.63 10.05 5.35
C HIS A 138 13.80 10.90 4.37
N THR A 139 13.08 10.29 3.44
CA THR A 139 12.28 11.00 2.42
C THR A 139 11.30 12.02 2.98
N ILE A 140 10.78 11.80 4.19
CA ILE A 140 9.85 12.71 4.85
C ILE A 140 10.50 14.05 5.24
N LEU A 141 11.83 14.10 5.30
CA LEU A 141 12.63 15.27 5.64
C LEU A 141 13.12 16.03 4.39
N GLU A 142 13.10 15.38 3.22
CA GLU A 142 13.47 15.99 1.95
C GLU A 142 12.54 17.15 1.60
N THR A 143 13.07 18.12 0.86
CA THR A 143 12.31 19.24 0.30
C THR A 143 12.30 19.11 -1.21
N PHE A 144 11.10 19.07 -1.80
CA PHE A 144 10.90 18.80 -3.21
C PHE A 144 10.62 20.08 -4.00
N ASN A 145 10.90 20.06 -5.31
CA ASN A 145 10.69 21.22 -6.15
C ASN A 145 9.18 21.51 -6.32
N LYS A 146 8.74 22.71 -5.91
CA LYS A 146 7.35 23.17 -5.98
C LYS A 146 6.81 23.24 -7.40
N ASN A 147 7.64 23.57 -8.39
CA ASN A 147 7.22 23.62 -9.79
C ASN A 147 6.95 22.22 -10.36
N ARG A 148 7.52 21.16 -9.76
CA ARG A 148 7.30 19.77 -10.17
C ARG A 148 6.13 19.11 -9.45
N PHE A 149 5.97 19.40 -8.15
CA PHE A 149 5.09 18.63 -7.27
C PHE A 149 4.04 19.46 -6.52
N GLY A 150 4.05 20.78 -6.68
CA GLY A 150 3.06 21.68 -6.11
C GLY A 150 1.65 21.32 -6.58
N GLY A 151 0.78 20.98 -5.63
CA GLY A 151 -0.60 20.59 -5.91
C GLY A 151 -0.79 19.18 -6.48
N VAL A 152 0.24 18.33 -6.43
CA VAL A 152 0.19 16.98 -7.04
C VAL A 152 -0.08 15.89 -6.01
N GLY A 153 0.20 16.11 -4.72
CA GLY A 153 -0.11 15.11 -3.71
C GLY A 153 -0.32 15.65 -2.31
N TYR A 154 -1.23 14.98 -1.60
CA TYR A 154 -1.72 15.37 -0.28
C TYR A 154 -2.01 14.12 0.55
N ILE A 155 -2.11 14.30 1.87
CA ILE A 155 -2.53 13.25 2.81
C ILE A 155 -3.64 13.82 3.67
N THR A 156 -4.68 13.02 3.89
CA THR A 156 -5.76 13.34 4.83
C THR A 156 -5.98 12.18 5.77
N THR A 157 -6.28 12.49 7.01
CA THR A 157 -6.76 11.52 8.00
C THR A 157 -8.19 11.92 8.35
N ILE A 158 -9.14 11.06 8.02
CA ILE A 158 -10.56 11.29 8.29
C ILE A 158 -11.05 10.29 9.32
N ASP A 159 -12.10 10.65 10.05
CA ASP A 159 -12.72 9.71 10.96
C ASP A 159 -13.53 8.67 10.17
N ASP A 160 -13.39 7.39 10.53
CA ASP A 160 -14.22 6.31 10.00
C ASP A 160 -15.09 5.74 11.12
N PRO A 161 -16.42 6.00 11.10
CA PRO A 161 -17.33 5.55 12.14
C PRO A 161 -17.50 4.02 12.19
N ASN A 162 -16.96 3.27 11.22
CA ASN A 162 -17.07 1.81 11.12
C ASN A 162 -15.79 1.05 11.49
N LYS A 163 -14.72 1.73 11.93
CA LYS A 163 -13.49 1.08 12.39
C LYS A 163 -13.27 1.30 13.89
N ASP A 164 -12.93 0.22 14.62
CA ASP A 164 -12.70 0.22 16.07
C ASP A 164 -11.54 1.15 16.55
N GLU A 165 -10.76 1.68 15.62
CA GLU A 165 -9.84 2.81 15.82
C GLU A 165 -10.16 3.82 14.72
N ASN A 166 -10.93 4.86 15.08
CA ASN A 166 -11.74 5.74 14.22
C ASN A 166 -11.00 6.52 13.10
N LYS A 167 -9.90 6.08 12.48
CA LYS A 167 -9.17 6.89 11.49
C LYS A 167 -8.83 6.12 10.22
N VAL A 168 -9.08 6.77 9.09
CA VAL A 168 -8.68 6.32 7.75
C VAL A 168 -7.72 7.33 7.16
N VAL A 169 -6.54 6.84 6.79
CA VAL A 169 -5.53 7.64 6.08
C VAL A 169 -5.72 7.49 4.59
N ILE A 170 -5.76 8.62 3.90
CA ILE A 170 -5.94 8.71 2.45
C ILE A 170 -4.75 9.48 1.86
N THR A 171 -4.08 8.90 0.87
CA THR A 171 -3.15 9.65 0.02
C THR A 171 -3.85 10.07 -1.27
N TRP A 172 -3.68 11.33 -1.65
CA TRP A 172 -4.23 11.90 -2.86
C TRP A 172 -3.11 12.14 -3.87
N ASN A 173 -3.32 11.75 -5.12
CA ASN A 173 -2.43 12.01 -6.24
C ASN A 173 -3.22 12.71 -7.35
N ILE A 174 -3.04 14.02 -7.47
CA ILE A 174 -3.83 14.87 -8.36
C ILE A 174 -3.09 15.00 -9.70
N TYR A 175 -3.00 13.90 -10.45
CA TYR A 175 -2.27 13.91 -11.73
C TYR A 175 -2.93 14.80 -12.79
N GLY A 176 -4.23 15.04 -12.67
CA GLY A 176 -4.95 16.03 -13.48
C GLY A 176 -4.45 17.47 -13.36
N SER A 177 -3.73 17.82 -12.28
CA SER A 177 -3.14 19.16 -12.12
C SER A 177 -1.79 19.31 -12.81
N VAL A 178 -1.19 18.21 -13.30
CA VAL A 178 0.13 18.23 -13.94
C VAL A 178 0.01 18.81 -15.35
N LYS A 179 0.68 19.94 -15.58
CA LYS A 179 0.69 20.64 -16.87
C LYS A 179 1.87 20.25 -17.76
N ASP A 180 2.97 19.82 -17.16
CA ASP A 180 4.20 19.43 -17.84
C ASP A 180 4.66 18.06 -17.35
N ASN A 181 4.37 17.04 -18.15
CA ASN A 181 4.74 15.66 -17.83
C ASN A 181 6.25 15.45 -17.76
N GLN A 182 7.04 16.15 -18.58
CA GLN A 182 8.49 15.97 -18.58
C GLN A 182 9.09 16.58 -17.32
N ASN A 183 8.62 17.75 -16.90
CA ASN A 183 9.07 18.36 -15.65
C ASN A 183 8.72 17.51 -14.41
N THR A 184 7.51 16.95 -14.35
CA THR A 184 7.07 16.14 -13.20
C THR A 184 7.62 14.70 -13.22
N PHE A 185 7.54 14.01 -14.36
CA PHE A 185 7.81 12.57 -14.48
C PHE A 185 9.08 12.21 -15.27
N GLY A 186 9.74 13.17 -15.93
CA GLY A 186 10.93 12.92 -16.75
C GLY A 186 12.14 12.47 -15.93
N ASP A 187 12.28 12.98 -14.72
CA ASP A 187 13.22 12.49 -13.71
C ASP A 187 12.54 11.43 -12.83
N VAL A 188 12.74 10.16 -13.23
CA VAL A 188 12.12 8.97 -12.61
C VAL A 188 12.53 8.82 -11.14
N ASP A 189 13.80 9.07 -10.81
CA ASP A 189 14.30 8.89 -9.45
C ASP A 189 13.78 9.98 -8.52
N GLY A 190 13.77 11.25 -8.97
CA GLY A 190 13.16 12.33 -8.19
C GLY A 190 11.65 12.17 -8.01
N PHE A 191 10.95 11.67 -9.04
CA PHE A 191 9.53 11.33 -8.91
C PHE A 191 9.31 10.18 -7.91
N LEU A 192 10.14 9.14 -7.98
CA LEU A 192 10.07 8.01 -7.06
C LEU A 192 10.33 8.46 -5.61
N ARG A 193 11.35 9.29 -5.37
CA ARG A 193 11.66 9.87 -4.06
C ARG A 193 10.47 10.62 -3.49
N TRP A 194 9.85 11.49 -4.28
CA TRP A 194 8.64 12.22 -3.88
C TRP A 194 7.47 11.29 -3.56
N ARG A 195 7.25 10.25 -4.38
CA ARG A 195 6.18 9.25 -4.13
C ARG A 195 6.42 8.45 -2.87
N VAL A 196 7.67 8.07 -2.59
CA VAL A 196 8.04 7.38 -1.35
C VAL A 196 7.87 8.31 -0.15
N ALA A 197 8.24 9.60 -0.26
CA ALA A 197 7.98 10.58 0.80
C ALA A 197 6.50 10.64 1.17
N LEU A 198 5.62 10.74 0.17
CA LEU A 198 4.17 10.74 0.40
C LEU A 198 3.69 9.45 1.09
N MET A 199 4.25 8.30 0.72
CA MET A 199 3.92 7.00 1.31
C MET A 199 4.42 6.86 2.75
N GLU A 200 5.66 7.24 3.04
CA GLU A 200 6.26 7.21 4.38
C GLU A 200 5.54 8.17 5.34
N MET A 201 5.18 9.37 4.86
CA MET A 201 4.35 10.30 5.63
C MET A 201 2.97 9.70 5.93
N ALA A 202 2.33 9.03 4.96
CA ALA A 202 1.03 8.41 5.18
C ALA A 202 1.10 7.21 6.14
N MET A 203 2.17 6.42 6.10
CA MET A 203 2.38 5.35 7.09
C MET A 203 2.63 5.90 8.50
N LYS A 204 3.29 7.06 8.61
CA LYS A 204 3.43 7.75 9.89
C LYS A 204 2.07 8.17 10.45
N GLU A 205 1.20 8.72 9.61
CA GLU A 205 -0.19 9.06 10.00
C GLU A 205 -1.04 7.84 10.34
N LEU A 206 -0.85 6.72 9.63
CA LEU A 206 -1.53 5.46 9.92
C LEU A 206 -1.18 4.97 11.33
N ASN A 207 -0.06 5.44 11.87
CA ASN A 207 0.42 5.15 13.21
C ASN A 207 0.41 3.65 13.50
N PHE A 208 0.82 2.88 12.50
CA PHE A 208 0.78 1.42 12.50
C PHE A 208 1.43 0.81 13.75
N ASN A 209 2.52 1.40 14.23
CA ASN A 209 3.23 0.93 15.41
C ASN A 209 2.44 1.16 16.72
N ALA A 210 1.49 2.09 16.78
CA ALA A 210 0.65 2.28 17.97
C ALA A 210 -0.63 1.43 17.95
N GLY A 211 -0.94 0.78 16.83
CA GLY A 211 -2.15 0.00 16.65
C GLY A 211 -2.27 -1.21 17.58
N ARG A 212 -3.50 -1.52 18.00
CA ARG A 212 -3.79 -2.58 18.97
C ARG A 212 -4.57 -3.77 18.37
N ALA A 213 -5.04 -3.68 17.13
CA ALA A 213 -5.65 -4.80 16.42
C ALA A 213 -4.59 -5.80 15.90
N VAL A 214 -4.88 -7.09 16.03
CA VAL A 214 -4.11 -8.17 15.40
C VAL A 214 -4.41 -8.19 13.91
N ILE A 215 -3.39 -8.38 13.07
CA ILE A 215 -3.61 -8.64 11.64
C ILE A 215 -3.97 -10.13 11.46
N PRO A 216 -5.14 -10.49 10.89
CA PRO A 216 -5.50 -11.88 10.65
C PRO A 216 -4.58 -12.59 9.64
N ASP A 217 -4.63 -13.92 9.62
CA ASP A 217 -3.97 -14.73 8.59
C ASP A 217 -4.40 -14.41 7.16
N TYR A 218 -3.55 -14.77 6.21
CA TYR A 218 -3.87 -14.69 4.79
C TYR A 218 -5.20 -15.40 4.50
N GLY A 219 -6.15 -14.65 3.94
CA GLY A 219 -7.50 -15.17 3.64
C GLY A 219 -8.48 -15.18 4.83
N CYS A 220 -8.05 -14.82 6.04
CA CYS A 220 -8.86 -14.90 7.27
C CYS A 220 -9.45 -13.57 7.75
N GLY A 221 -9.41 -12.52 6.91
CA GLY A 221 -10.00 -11.22 7.24
C GLY A 221 -9.19 -10.02 6.72
N PRO A 222 -9.75 -8.80 6.89
CA PRO A 222 -9.10 -7.57 6.49
C PRO A 222 -7.90 -7.24 7.39
N ASP A 223 -6.90 -6.59 6.80
CA ASP A 223 -5.84 -5.94 7.55
C ASP A 223 -6.35 -4.56 8.00
N PRO A 224 -6.40 -4.27 9.31
CA PRO A 224 -6.92 -3.00 9.82
C PRO A 224 -6.01 -1.82 9.47
N TYR A 225 -4.72 -2.06 9.21
CA TYR A 225 -3.68 -1.05 9.00
C TYR A 225 -3.35 -0.87 7.53
N GLN A 226 -4.26 -0.22 6.82
CA GLN A 226 -4.12 0.03 5.39
C GLN A 226 -4.53 1.45 5.03
N ILE A 227 -3.96 1.94 3.95
CA ILE A 227 -4.15 3.29 3.41
C ILE A 227 -5.07 3.22 2.19
N ILE A 228 -5.96 4.20 2.06
CA ILE A 228 -6.71 4.42 0.82
C ILE A 228 -5.87 5.32 -0.09
N GLN A 229 -5.81 4.98 -1.38
CA GLN A 229 -5.16 5.83 -2.38
C GLN A 229 -6.18 6.38 -3.36
N VAL A 230 -6.20 7.69 -3.56
CA VAL A 230 -7.04 8.35 -4.57
C VAL A 230 -6.14 8.96 -5.62
N HIS A 231 -6.31 8.55 -6.86
CA HIS A 231 -5.68 9.17 -8.02
C HIS A 231 -6.74 9.93 -8.82
N ASP A 232 -6.56 11.23 -8.95
CA ASP A 232 -7.44 12.11 -9.74
C ASP A 232 -6.81 12.37 -11.11
N TYR A 233 -7.54 11.99 -12.15
CA TYR A 233 -7.14 12.11 -13.55
C TYR A 233 -7.96 13.14 -14.33
N LEU A 234 -8.62 14.08 -13.65
CA LEU A 234 -9.36 15.15 -14.31
C LEU A 234 -8.48 15.85 -15.36
N SER A 235 -8.96 15.96 -16.59
CA SER A 235 -8.24 16.61 -17.71
C SER A 235 -6.93 15.93 -18.16
N VAL A 236 -6.63 14.72 -17.69
CA VAL A 236 -5.49 13.95 -18.22
C VAL A 236 -5.78 13.49 -19.64
N ASN A 237 -4.84 13.72 -20.56
CA ASN A 237 -4.91 13.18 -21.91
C ASN A 237 -4.48 11.70 -21.93
N PHE A 238 -5.45 10.81 -21.77
CA PHE A 238 -5.20 9.37 -21.77
C PHE A 238 -4.80 8.77 -23.13
N PHE A 239 -5.00 9.50 -24.24
CA PHE A 239 -4.54 9.04 -25.55
C PHE A 239 -3.03 9.28 -25.74
N SER A 240 -2.40 10.09 -24.87
CA SER A 240 -0.96 10.29 -24.88
C SER A 240 -0.25 9.07 -24.28
N MET A 241 0.66 8.45 -25.03
CA MET A 241 1.51 7.35 -24.55
C MET A 241 2.84 7.87 -23.99
N ASP A 242 2.76 8.90 -23.14
CA ASP A 242 3.94 9.57 -22.58
C ASP A 242 4.87 8.56 -21.90
N SER A 243 6.10 8.44 -22.42
CA SER A 243 7.09 7.47 -21.95
C SER A 243 7.57 7.79 -20.54
N SER A 244 7.64 9.07 -20.17
CA SER A 244 8.10 9.52 -18.86
C SER A 244 7.07 9.18 -17.79
N VAL A 245 5.78 9.42 -18.06
CA VAL A 245 4.67 8.99 -17.18
C VAL A 245 4.69 7.46 -17.00
N ARG A 246 4.86 6.70 -18.09
CA ARG A 246 4.91 5.24 -18.03
C ARG A 246 6.11 4.72 -17.25
N ALA A 247 7.31 5.25 -17.49
CA ALA A 247 8.53 4.84 -16.80
C ALA A 247 8.44 5.12 -15.29
N SER A 248 8.05 6.34 -14.92
CA SER A 248 7.86 6.75 -13.53
C SER A 248 6.77 5.92 -12.82
N SER A 249 5.63 5.71 -13.47
CA SER A 249 4.55 4.89 -12.92
C SER A 249 4.96 3.45 -12.71
N LYS A 250 5.65 2.84 -13.69
CA LYS A 250 6.17 1.47 -13.61
C LYS A 250 7.12 1.33 -12.42
N ARG A 251 8.08 2.25 -12.28
CA ARG A 251 9.06 2.22 -11.19
C ARG A 251 8.40 2.31 -9.81
N VAL A 252 7.40 3.18 -9.65
CA VAL A 252 6.64 3.31 -8.39
C VAL A 252 5.85 2.05 -8.08
N ILE A 253 5.19 1.45 -9.07
CA ILE A 253 4.44 0.20 -8.90
C ILE A 253 5.36 -0.93 -8.43
N GLU A 254 6.53 -1.07 -9.05
CA GLU A 254 7.53 -2.08 -8.66
C GLU A 254 7.97 -1.88 -7.20
N VAL A 255 8.39 -0.66 -6.82
CA VAL A 255 8.81 -0.36 -5.44
C VAL A 255 7.69 -0.62 -4.43
N PHE A 256 6.46 -0.18 -4.71
CA PHE A 256 5.36 -0.35 -3.77
C PHE A 256 4.94 -1.81 -3.63
N ARG A 257 4.97 -2.58 -4.72
CA ARG A 257 4.73 -4.03 -4.67
C ARG A 257 5.80 -4.74 -3.84
N ASP A 258 7.06 -4.40 -4.06
CA ASP A 258 8.19 -5.16 -3.51
C ASP A 258 8.49 -4.77 -2.06
N HIS A 259 8.26 -3.51 -1.67
CA HIS A 259 8.73 -2.96 -0.39
C HIS A 259 7.64 -2.39 0.53
N TYR A 260 6.39 -2.32 0.07
CA TYR A 260 5.24 -1.86 0.87
C TYR A 260 4.07 -2.87 0.84
N PRO A 261 4.32 -4.16 1.20
CA PRO A 261 3.30 -5.19 1.16
C PRO A 261 2.12 -4.88 2.10
N GLU A 262 0.91 -5.27 1.69
CA GLU A 262 -0.31 -5.16 2.50
C GLU A 262 -0.59 -3.73 3.02
N MET A 263 -0.18 -2.69 2.29
CA MET A 263 -0.44 -1.29 2.69
C MET A 263 -1.66 -0.66 2.02
N LEU A 264 -2.15 -1.22 0.92
CA LEU A 264 -3.28 -0.66 0.16
C LEU A 264 -4.60 -1.30 0.62
N ALA A 265 -5.55 -0.49 1.09
CA ALA A 265 -6.92 -0.89 1.38
C ALA A 265 -7.76 -0.90 0.11
N ARG A 266 -7.92 0.28 -0.48
CA ARG A 266 -8.64 0.55 -1.72
C ARG A 266 -7.89 1.59 -2.53
N LYS A 267 -7.99 1.52 -3.85
CA LYS A 267 -7.45 2.50 -4.78
C LYS A 267 -8.54 3.03 -5.69
N PHE A 268 -8.80 4.33 -5.59
CA PHE A 268 -9.77 5.01 -6.43
C PHE A 268 -9.07 5.74 -7.56
N PHE A 269 -9.57 5.53 -8.78
CA PHE A 269 -9.17 6.27 -9.96
C PHE A 269 -10.37 7.13 -10.34
N VAL A 270 -10.35 8.41 -9.98
CA VAL A 270 -11.48 9.32 -10.15
C VAL A 270 -11.29 10.24 -11.35
N ASN A 271 -12.40 10.75 -11.87
CA ASN A 271 -12.46 11.60 -13.07
C ASN A 271 -11.84 10.92 -14.30
N VAL A 272 -11.99 9.59 -14.40
CA VAL A 272 -11.52 8.81 -15.56
C VAL A 272 -12.60 8.80 -16.65
N PRO A 273 -12.33 9.31 -17.87
CA PRO A 273 -13.32 9.37 -18.94
C PRO A 273 -13.94 8.00 -19.23
N VAL A 274 -15.27 7.94 -19.42
CA VAL A 274 -16.02 6.69 -19.66
C VAL A 274 -15.45 5.90 -20.85
N VAL A 275 -15.00 6.61 -21.90
CA VAL A 275 -14.35 6.02 -23.09
C VAL A 275 -13.09 5.21 -22.74
N MET A 276 -12.48 5.43 -21.58
CA MET A 276 -11.31 4.71 -21.08
C MET A 276 -11.67 3.47 -20.25
N GLY A 277 -12.94 3.03 -20.22
CA GLY A 277 -13.36 1.82 -19.51
C GLY A 277 -12.61 0.54 -19.93
N TRP A 278 -12.04 0.50 -21.15
CA TRP A 278 -11.18 -0.59 -21.61
C TRP A 278 -9.88 -0.74 -20.80
N VAL A 279 -9.35 0.35 -20.22
CA VAL A 279 -8.13 0.34 -19.40
C VAL A 279 -8.32 -0.56 -18.18
N TYR A 280 -9.52 -0.55 -17.58
CA TYR A 280 -9.85 -1.45 -16.48
C TYR A 280 -9.78 -2.93 -16.89
N GLY A 281 -10.29 -3.25 -18.07
CA GLY A 281 -10.21 -4.59 -18.65
C GLY A 281 -8.75 -5.05 -18.84
N THR A 282 -7.90 -4.18 -19.40
CA THR A 282 -6.46 -4.46 -19.59
C THR A 282 -5.73 -4.64 -18.25
N MET A 283 -6.02 -3.81 -17.25
CA MET A 283 -5.39 -3.95 -15.92
C MET A 283 -5.76 -5.27 -15.24
N LYS A 284 -7.00 -5.75 -15.40
CA LYS A 284 -7.42 -7.07 -14.90
C LYS A 284 -6.67 -8.24 -15.52
N LEU A 285 -6.20 -8.09 -16.75
CA LEU A 285 -5.39 -9.12 -17.43
C LEU A 285 -3.92 -9.09 -16.99
N LEU A 286 -3.40 -7.93 -16.59
CA LEU A 286 -1.97 -7.73 -16.30
C LEU A 286 -1.62 -7.82 -14.81
N LEU A 287 -2.56 -7.52 -13.90
CA LEU A 287 -2.32 -7.44 -12.46
C LEU A 287 -3.02 -8.57 -11.70
N PRO A 288 -2.45 -9.07 -10.59
CA PRO A 288 -3.09 -10.10 -9.77
C PRO A 288 -4.48 -9.67 -9.27
N ALA A 289 -5.40 -10.63 -9.15
CA ALA A 289 -6.77 -10.38 -8.68
C ALA A 289 -6.81 -9.68 -7.31
N ALA A 290 -5.91 -10.05 -6.39
CA ALA A 290 -5.80 -9.41 -5.07
C ALA A 290 -5.52 -7.90 -5.15
N THR A 291 -4.85 -7.44 -6.21
CA THR A 291 -4.57 -6.02 -6.45
C THR A 291 -5.74 -5.34 -7.17
N THR A 292 -6.28 -5.95 -8.22
CA THR A 292 -7.35 -5.34 -9.03
C THR A 292 -8.70 -5.31 -8.33
N ASN A 293 -8.95 -6.22 -7.39
CA ASN A 293 -10.13 -6.20 -6.52
C ASN A 293 -10.16 -4.99 -5.58
N LYS A 294 -9.00 -4.39 -5.30
CA LYS A 294 -8.90 -3.16 -4.51
C LYS A 294 -9.14 -1.90 -5.35
N PHE A 295 -9.25 -2.02 -6.68
CA PHE A 295 -9.32 -0.87 -7.58
C PHE A 295 -10.77 -0.51 -7.92
N THR A 296 -11.12 0.75 -7.76
CA THR A 296 -12.42 1.31 -8.14
C THR A 296 -12.19 2.46 -9.12
N PHE A 297 -12.74 2.35 -10.33
CA PHE A 297 -12.66 3.37 -11.36
C PHE A 297 -13.97 4.16 -11.39
N MET A 298 -13.88 5.48 -11.35
CA MET A 298 -15.03 6.38 -11.27
C MET A 298 -14.89 7.47 -12.32
N SER A 299 -15.92 7.62 -13.16
CA SER A 299 -15.94 8.72 -14.13
C SER A 299 -16.24 10.08 -13.51
N TYR A 300 -16.94 10.09 -12.38
CA TYR A 300 -17.31 11.31 -11.67
C TYR A 300 -16.71 11.29 -10.27
N GLY A 301 -15.68 12.12 -10.04
CA GLY A 301 -15.00 12.20 -8.75
C GLY A 301 -15.87 12.71 -7.61
N ASN A 302 -16.91 13.51 -7.91
CA ASN A 302 -17.88 13.99 -6.94
C ASN A 302 -18.78 12.89 -6.33
N GLN A 303 -18.61 11.63 -6.73
CA GLN A 303 -19.30 10.48 -6.15
C GLN A 303 -18.43 9.71 -5.15
N LEU A 304 -17.16 10.06 -4.99
CA LEU A 304 -16.22 9.32 -4.14
C LEU A 304 -16.67 9.27 -2.67
N ALA A 305 -17.33 10.33 -2.17
CA ALA A 305 -17.84 10.36 -0.79
C ALA A 305 -18.85 9.23 -0.49
N LYS A 306 -19.52 8.67 -1.51
CA LYS A 306 -20.41 7.51 -1.34
C LYS A 306 -19.66 6.23 -0.97
N GLU A 307 -18.38 6.16 -1.30
CA GLU A 307 -17.54 4.97 -1.12
C GLU A 307 -16.70 5.03 0.16
N ILE A 308 -16.29 6.22 0.58
CA ILE A 308 -15.34 6.42 1.69
C ILE A 308 -15.80 7.46 2.74
N GLY A 309 -17.06 7.91 2.65
CA GLY A 309 -17.68 8.84 3.59
C GLY A 309 -17.58 10.31 3.21
N GLU A 310 -18.40 11.13 3.87
CA GLU A 310 -18.54 12.57 3.57
C GLU A 310 -17.42 13.43 4.15
N ALA A 311 -16.51 12.90 4.97
CA ALA A 311 -15.43 13.67 5.59
C ALA A 311 -14.33 14.12 4.60
N ILE A 312 -14.43 13.74 3.33
CA ILE A 312 -13.49 14.11 2.25
C ILE A 312 -13.84 15.48 1.64
N PRO A 313 -12.96 16.10 0.82
CA PRO A 313 -13.23 17.41 0.22
C PRO A 313 -14.51 17.50 -0.60
N GLU A 314 -15.13 18.68 -0.62
CA GLU A 314 -16.38 18.95 -1.37
C GLU A 314 -16.31 18.60 -2.86
N VAL A 315 -15.15 18.81 -3.51
CA VAL A 315 -14.95 18.47 -4.93
C VAL A 315 -15.10 16.97 -5.21
N TYR A 316 -14.97 16.14 -4.18
CA TYR A 316 -15.15 14.69 -4.22
C TYR A 316 -16.51 14.23 -3.65
N GLY A 317 -17.43 15.18 -3.45
CA GLY A 317 -18.79 14.94 -2.96
C GLY A 317 -18.95 14.92 -1.45
N GLY A 318 -17.89 15.26 -0.71
CA GLY A 318 -17.93 15.33 0.76
C GLY A 318 -18.23 16.73 1.28
N LYS A 319 -17.85 16.96 2.54
CA LYS A 319 -18.04 18.19 3.33
C LYS A 319 -16.74 18.60 4.05
N GLY A 320 -15.65 17.89 3.79
CA GLY A 320 -14.33 18.17 4.33
C GLY A 320 -13.65 19.36 3.66
N ALA A 321 -12.56 19.83 4.28
CA ALA A 321 -11.77 20.93 3.76
C ALA A 321 -11.15 20.60 2.38
N ALA A 322 -10.93 21.65 1.57
CA ALA A 322 -10.22 21.51 0.30
C ALA A 322 -8.77 21.05 0.52
N LEU A 323 -8.22 20.25 -0.40
CA LEU A 323 -6.88 19.66 -0.28
C LEU A 323 -5.77 20.73 -0.12
N ASP A 324 -5.90 21.88 -0.77
CA ASP A 324 -4.93 22.99 -0.68
C ASP A 324 -4.95 23.70 0.69
N LYS A 325 -6.00 23.49 1.49
CA LYS A 325 -6.10 23.96 2.87
C LYS A 325 -5.60 22.93 3.88
N ILE A 326 -5.26 21.73 3.42
CA ILE A 326 -4.73 20.67 4.25
C ILE A 326 -3.20 20.78 4.26
N ASN A 327 -2.64 20.86 5.47
CA ASN A 327 -1.21 21.14 5.66
C ASN A 327 -0.30 19.90 5.55
N LEU A 328 -0.84 18.74 5.18
CA LEU A 328 -0.08 17.50 5.15
C LEU A 328 0.25 17.06 3.71
N ALA A 329 1.46 17.38 3.29
CA ALA A 329 2.08 16.99 2.02
C ALA A 329 3.62 17.03 2.15
N PRO A 330 4.38 16.39 1.25
CA PRO A 330 5.83 16.52 1.21
C PRO A 330 6.25 17.99 1.12
N LYS A 331 7.33 18.36 1.82
CA LYS A 331 7.81 19.76 1.87
C LYS A 331 8.17 20.23 0.47
N LEU A 332 7.85 21.48 0.14
CA LEU A 332 8.11 22.07 -1.17
C LEU A 332 8.91 23.37 -1.06
N SER A 333 9.84 23.58 -1.98
CA SER A 333 10.53 24.87 -2.19
C SER A 333 10.92 25.04 -3.66
N ASP A 334 11.59 26.14 -4.02
CA ASP A 334 12.02 26.37 -5.41
C ASP A 334 13.13 25.42 -5.86
N LYS A 335 13.81 24.74 -4.93
CA LYS A 335 14.90 23.79 -5.21
C LYS A 335 14.67 22.46 -4.48
N TYR A 336 15.16 21.39 -5.06
CA TYR A 336 15.22 20.13 -4.34
C TYR A 336 16.37 20.16 -3.32
N SER A 337 16.11 19.70 -2.10
CA SER A 337 17.14 19.42 -1.11
C SER A 337 16.89 18.07 -0.46
N LYS A 338 17.89 17.19 -0.52
CA LYS A 338 17.82 15.88 0.13
C LYS A 338 17.91 16.03 1.66
N TYR A 339 18.71 16.97 2.15
CA TYR A 339 18.90 17.18 3.58
C TYR A 339 18.32 18.55 4.00
N PRO A 340 17.75 18.67 5.20
CA PRO A 340 17.32 19.98 5.70
C PRO A 340 18.49 20.96 5.65
N GLU A 341 18.26 22.18 5.18
CA GLU A 341 19.25 23.25 5.33
C GLU A 341 19.47 23.47 6.84
N HIS A 342 20.72 23.50 7.28
CA HIS A 342 21.02 23.86 8.67
C HIS A 342 20.46 25.26 8.90
N GLU A 343 19.50 25.41 9.83
CA GLU A 343 19.16 26.73 10.35
C GLU A 343 20.46 27.28 10.97
N GLU A 344 21.06 28.29 10.34
CA GLU A 344 22.08 29.08 11.00
C GLU A 344 21.41 29.73 12.21
N GLU A 345 21.60 29.14 13.39
CA GLU A 345 21.30 29.81 14.65
C GLU A 345 22.01 31.16 14.63
N GLY A 346 21.22 32.23 14.54
CA GLY A 346 21.70 33.60 14.45
C GLY A 346 22.68 33.88 15.59
N LYS A 347 23.97 33.98 15.25
CA LYS A 347 24.97 34.51 16.17
C LYS A 347 24.51 35.88 16.64
N GLY A 348 24.38 36.00 17.95
CA GLY A 348 23.81 37.13 18.64
C GLY A 348 24.38 38.46 18.18
N LYS A 349 23.50 39.45 18.12
CA LYS A 349 23.89 40.86 18.23
C LYS A 349 24.76 41.01 19.47
N ALA A 350 26.05 41.25 19.26
CA ALA A 350 26.89 41.87 20.27
C ALA A 350 26.27 43.25 20.56
N VAL A 351 25.72 43.39 21.76
CA VAL A 351 25.38 44.70 22.32
C VAL A 351 26.71 45.38 22.62
N SER A 352 26.95 46.49 21.93
CA SER A 352 27.99 47.47 22.21
C SER A 352 27.72 48.21 23.51
#